data_AF-A0A2M6R9V8-F1
#
_entry.id   AF-A0A2M6R9V8-F1
#
_cell.length_a   1.000
_cell.length_b   1.000
_cell.length_c   1.000
_cell.angle_alpha   90.00
_cell.angle_beta   90.00
_cell.angle_gamma   90.00
#
_symmetry.space_group_name_H-M   'P 1'
#
loop_
_entity.id
_entity.type
_entity.pdbx_description
1 polymer ?
#
loop_
_entity_poly.entity_id
_entity_poly.type
_entity_poly.pdbx_seq_one_letter_code
_entity_poly.pdbx_strand_id
1 'polypeptide(L)'
;MELDFSQPGSGEQEKVVSGAPQEGAIDLMPPPVPPPTGGPTLDIPSEQSEIHSQQAQQPPQPHEGSVPIPPQETAPQPPTELPTHPPQKAKGHAGLWIVIIILVIVLGGGAYYFLMTDSGKSLIGLAPKEQTEFTDLGFNNPNDFETDILSPSVTLNTGEATPETSTQTVATPVSRDTKRKADLAQLQTAIDLYRTENGSYPISATIAQVGDATSSIYTALVPKFVATIPTDPLALDQGYWYGYRSDTGATAYLTARLEETTDPSVTLEDGKYIYHVPLSGASSASQPTTTTTTTLPNTTSTTTTVTTP
;
A
#
# COMPACT_ATOMS: atom_id res chain seq x y z
N MET A 1 48.09 -25.90 2.58
CA MET A 1 48.23 -24.45 2.80
C MET A 1 46.99 -24.01 3.54
N GLU A 2 47.02 -24.15 4.86
CA GLU A 2 46.00 -23.62 5.76
C GLU A 2 46.23 -22.12 5.90
N LEU A 3 45.21 -21.32 5.59
CA LEU A 3 45.23 -19.87 5.80
C LEU A 3 44.36 -19.57 7.02
N ASP A 4 45.05 -19.42 8.14
CA ASP A 4 44.57 -18.93 9.43
C ASP A 4 44.23 -17.44 9.30
N PHE A 5 42.95 -17.09 9.48
CA PHE A 5 42.49 -15.70 9.51
C PHE A 5 42.24 -15.28 10.96
N SER A 6 43.30 -14.71 11.54
CA SER A 6 43.29 -14.02 12.82
C SER A 6 42.42 -12.75 12.74
N GLN A 7 41.33 -12.68 13.51
CA GLN A 7 40.63 -11.43 13.83
C GLN A 7 41.37 -10.67 14.93
N PRO A 8 41.43 -9.33 14.86
CA PRO A 8 41.55 -8.52 16.06
C PRO A 8 40.50 -7.40 16.10
N GLY A 9 40.03 -7.07 17.30
CA GLY A 9 39.57 -5.71 17.59
C GLY A 9 38.33 -5.57 18.45
N SER A 10 38.36 -6.10 19.67
CA SER A 10 37.52 -5.62 20.77
C SER A 10 37.93 -4.20 21.14
N GLY A 11 37.03 -3.24 21.00
CA GLY A 11 37.19 -1.87 21.47
C GLY A 11 35.97 -1.43 22.27
N GLU A 12 35.96 -1.80 23.56
CA GLU A 12 35.27 -1.04 24.61
C GLU A 12 35.76 0.41 24.57
N GLN A 13 34.87 1.39 24.52
CA GLN A 13 34.95 2.57 25.39
C GLN A 13 33.55 3.08 25.74
N GLU A 14 33.24 2.83 26.99
CA GLU A 14 32.20 3.40 27.82
C GLU A 14 32.33 4.93 27.89
N LYS A 15 31.23 5.66 27.64
CA LYS A 15 31.12 7.06 28.07
C LYS A 15 29.74 7.30 28.65
N VAL A 16 29.62 7.00 29.94
CA VAL A 16 28.53 7.44 30.80
C VAL A 16 28.63 8.96 30.95
N VAL A 17 27.71 9.70 30.31
CA VAL A 17 27.48 11.13 30.62
C VAL A 17 26.21 11.21 31.45
N SER A 18 26.41 11.31 32.76
CA SER A 18 25.42 11.76 33.73
C SER A 18 25.30 13.28 33.63
N GLY A 19 24.08 13.81 33.49
CA GLY A 19 23.82 15.24 33.43
C GLY A 19 22.36 15.57 33.21
N ALA A 20 21.56 15.48 34.27
CA ALA A 20 20.23 16.07 34.33
C ALA A 20 20.31 17.52 34.84
N PRO A 21 19.53 18.43 34.26
CA PRO A 21 18.91 19.50 35.01
C PRO A 21 17.39 19.26 35.09
N GLN A 22 16.88 19.14 36.31
CA GLN A 22 15.46 19.33 36.61
C GLN A 22 15.10 20.79 36.30
N GLU A 23 14.32 21.02 35.26
CA GLU A 23 13.59 22.27 35.08
C GLU A 23 12.11 22.06 35.42
N GLY A 24 11.59 22.96 36.26
CA GLY A 24 10.32 22.84 36.93
C GLY A 24 9.13 22.88 35.98
N ALA A 25 8.26 21.89 36.15
CA ALA A 25 6.90 21.93 35.62
C ALA A 25 6.11 23.02 36.36
N ILE A 26 5.86 24.13 35.69
CA ILE A 26 4.78 25.06 36.03
C ILE A 26 3.46 24.37 35.66
N ASP A 27 2.74 23.93 36.68
CA ASP A 27 1.40 23.34 36.60
C ASP A 27 0.40 24.40 36.14
N LEU A 28 0.25 24.54 34.82
CA LEU A 28 -0.78 25.33 34.18
C LEU A 28 -2.06 24.50 34.17
N MET A 29 -2.91 24.72 35.17
CA MET A 29 -4.27 24.18 35.21
C MET A 29 -4.99 24.48 33.88
N PRO A 30 -5.59 23.47 33.21
CA PRO A 30 -6.38 23.73 32.01
C PRO A 30 -7.62 24.57 32.37
N PRO A 31 -8.03 25.51 31.49
CA PRO A 31 -9.26 26.28 31.70
C PRO A 31 -10.48 25.35 31.74
N PRO A 32 -11.54 25.72 32.48
CA PRO A 32 -12.75 24.92 32.63
C PRO A 32 -13.42 24.68 31.27
N VAL A 33 -13.67 23.40 30.97
CA VAL A 33 -14.40 22.97 29.78
C VAL A 33 -15.85 23.45 29.89
N PRO A 34 -16.40 24.18 28.90
CA PRO A 34 -17.80 24.58 28.91
C PRO A 34 -18.71 23.35 28.82
N PRO A 35 -19.89 23.38 29.46
CA PRO A 35 -20.84 22.26 29.40
C PRO A 35 -21.31 22.01 27.96
N PRO A 36 -21.58 20.74 27.59
CA PRO A 36 -22.11 20.41 26.27
C PRO A 36 -23.47 21.10 26.09
N THR A 37 -23.54 21.97 25.10
CA THR A 37 -24.80 22.60 24.68
C THR A 37 -25.62 21.52 23.99
N GLY A 38 -26.72 21.11 24.63
CA GLY A 38 -27.62 20.08 24.11
C GLY A 38 -28.17 20.47 22.74
N GLY A 39 -27.79 19.71 21.72
CA GLY A 39 -28.41 19.78 20.40
C GLY A 39 -29.78 19.11 20.40
N PRO A 40 -30.68 19.50 19.48
CA PRO A 40 -32.03 18.97 19.39
C PRO A 40 -32.03 17.49 19.00
N THR A 41 -32.69 16.68 19.82
CA THR A 41 -33.08 15.30 19.50
C THR A 41 -34.00 15.32 18.28
N LEU A 42 -33.51 14.85 17.14
CA LEU A 42 -34.35 14.51 16.00
C LEU A 42 -34.99 13.13 16.27
N ASP A 43 -36.27 13.14 16.59
CA ASP A 43 -37.11 11.94 16.56
C ASP A 43 -37.21 11.45 15.11
N ILE A 44 -36.58 10.32 14.81
CA ILE A 44 -36.78 9.60 13.54
C ILE A 44 -37.90 8.58 13.78
N PRO A 45 -39.03 8.65 13.05
CA PRO A 45 -40.09 7.67 13.16
C PRO A 45 -39.65 6.31 12.59
N SER A 46 -39.77 5.28 13.42
CA SER A 46 -39.68 3.87 13.03
C SER A 46 -40.83 3.50 12.10
N GLU A 47 -40.60 3.47 10.79
CA GLU A 47 -41.50 2.76 9.87
C GLU A 47 -41.19 1.27 9.87
N GLN A 48 -42.18 0.51 10.35
CA GLN A 48 -42.29 -0.93 10.30
C GLN A 48 -42.23 -1.41 8.85
N SER A 49 -41.15 -2.10 8.45
CA SER A 49 -41.16 -2.89 7.23
C SER A 49 -41.93 -4.19 7.47
N GLU A 50 -43.07 -4.26 6.81
CA GLU A 50 -44.02 -5.35 6.75
C GLU A 50 -43.40 -6.68 6.33
N ILE A 51 -43.94 -7.73 6.94
CA ILE A 51 -43.58 -9.13 6.83
C ILE A 51 -44.15 -9.66 5.52
N HIS A 52 -43.31 -10.04 4.55
CA HIS A 52 -43.75 -10.84 3.40
C HIS A 52 -43.14 -12.24 3.46
N SER A 53 -43.80 -13.10 4.22
CA SER A 53 -43.69 -14.55 4.13
C SER A 53 -44.45 -15.03 2.90
N GLN A 54 -43.74 -15.36 1.81
CA GLN A 54 -44.29 -16.23 0.76
C GLN A 54 -43.53 -17.55 0.75
N GLN A 55 -44.16 -18.49 1.46
CA GLN A 55 -43.94 -19.91 1.40
C GLN A 55 -44.81 -20.48 0.27
N ALA A 56 -44.21 -21.17 -0.69
CA ALA A 56 -44.51 -22.58 -1.01
C ALA A 56 -44.26 -22.95 -2.49
N GLN A 57 -43.84 -24.22 -2.64
CA GLN A 57 -43.99 -25.12 -3.79
C GLN A 57 -42.84 -25.20 -4.81
N GLN A 58 -41.88 -26.09 -4.52
CA GLN A 58 -41.40 -27.00 -5.56
C GLN A 58 -41.47 -28.46 -5.07
N PRO A 59 -42.08 -29.38 -5.85
CA PRO A 59 -42.26 -30.78 -5.49
C PRO A 59 -40.96 -31.60 -5.64
N PRO A 60 -40.88 -32.75 -4.96
CA PRO A 60 -39.73 -33.66 -5.05
C PRO A 60 -39.71 -34.40 -6.40
N GLN A 61 -38.54 -34.47 -7.03
CA GLN A 61 -38.28 -35.37 -8.16
C GLN A 61 -37.37 -36.51 -7.68
N PRO A 62 -37.88 -37.76 -7.63
CA PRO A 62 -37.06 -38.96 -7.49
C PRO A 62 -36.70 -39.48 -8.88
N HIS A 63 -35.41 -39.61 -9.17
CA HIS A 63 -34.93 -40.48 -10.24
C HIS A 63 -33.87 -41.41 -9.66
N GLU A 64 -34.37 -42.53 -9.17
CA GLU A 64 -33.62 -43.79 -9.09
C GLU A 64 -33.15 -44.15 -10.51
N GLY A 65 -31.86 -44.46 -10.62
CA GLY A 65 -31.20 -44.81 -11.88
C GLY A 65 -29.88 -45.51 -11.61
N SER A 66 -29.97 -46.65 -10.92
CA SER A 66 -28.89 -47.58 -10.66
C SER A 66 -28.15 -48.01 -11.93
N VAL A 67 -26.83 -47.80 -11.98
CA VAL A 67 -25.91 -48.74 -12.63
C VAL A 67 -24.71 -48.96 -11.71
N PRO A 68 -24.56 -50.15 -11.10
CA PRO A 68 -23.32 -50.53 -10.46
C PRO A 68 -22.33 -50.96 -11.54
N ILE A 69 -21.27 -50.17 -11.74
CA ILE A 69 -20.08 -50.66 -12.45
C ILE A 69 -19.22 -51.40 -11.42
N PRO A 70 -18.90 -52.68 -11.64
CA PRO A 70 -18.10 -53.48 -10.72
C PRO A 70 -16.67 -52.95 -10.60
N PRO A 71 -15.99 -53.18 -9.46
CA PRO A 71 -14.58 -52.87 -9.31
C PRO A 71 -13.77 -53.74 -10.27
N GLN A 72 -13.09 -53.10 -11.22
CA GLN A 72 -12.06 -53.76 -12.00
C GLN A 72 -10.81 -53.88 -11.11
N GLU A 73 -10.72 -55.03 -10.45
CA GLU A 73 -9.54 -55.54 -9.80
C GLU A 73 -8.45 -55.72 -10.86
N THR A 74 -7.60 -54.71 -11.00
CA THR A 74 -6.39 -54.84 -11.80
C THR A 74 -5.38 -55.60 -10.96
N ALA A 75 -5.15 -56.85 -11.34
CA ALA A 75 -4.13 -57.71 -10.76
C ALA A 75 -2.76 -57.00 -10.66
N PRO A 76 -1.92 -57.35 -9.67
CA PRO A 76 -0.56 -56.84 -9.56
C PRO A 76 0.24 -57.22 -10.81
N GLN A 77 0.67 -56.21 -11.56
CA GLN A 77 1.66 -56.41 -12.62
C GLN A 77 2.98 -56.88 -11.97
N PRO A 78 3.64 -57.93 -12.51
CA PRO A 78 4.97 -58.30 -12.08
C PRO A 78 5.94 -57.14 -12.36
N PRO A 79 6.96 -56.92 -11.51
CA PRO A 79 7.94 -55.87 -11.72
C PRO A 79 8.64 -56.11 -13.06
N THR A 80 8.42 -55.21 -14.01
CA THR A 80 9.25 -55.12 -15.21
C THR A 80 10.62 -54.67 -14.73
N GLU A 81 11.58 -55.60 -14.73
CA GLU A 81 12.98 -55.32 -14.47
C GLU A 81 13.45 -54.16 -15.34
N LEU A 82 13.81 -53.08 -14.65
CA LEU A 82 14.39 -51.89 -15.23
C LEU A 82 15.75 -52.27 -15.85
N PRO A 83 15.98 -52.06 -17.16
CA PRO A 83 17.29 -52.29 -17.75
C PRO A 83 18.29 -51.32 -17.12
N THR A 84 19.16 -51.87 -16.28
CA THR A 84 20.31 -51.20 -15.66
C THR A 84 21.31 -50.84 -16.75
N HIS A 85 21.08 -49.73 -17.44
CA HIS A 85 22.11 -49.12 -18.27
C HIS A 85 23.16 -48.47 -17.35
N PRO A 86 24.46 -48.84 -17.49
CA PRO A 86 25.51 -48.17 -16.74
C PRO A 86 25.53 -46.69 -17.13
N PRO A 87 25.72 -45.78 -16.16
CA PRO A 87 25.73 -44.35 -16.42
C PRO A 87 26.86 -44.02 -17.39
N GLN A 88 26.51 -43.72 -18.64
CA GLN A 88 27.44 -43.13 -19.58
C GLN A 88 27.80 -41.74 -19.05
N LYS A 89 29.04 -41.62 -18.57
CA LYS A 89 29.67 -40.40 -18.12
C LYS A 89 29.79 -39.44 -19.30
N ALA A 90 28.72 -38.69 -19.57
CA ALA A 90 28.74 -37.60 -20.52
C ALA A 90 29.80 -36.59 -20.07
N LYS A 91 30.82 -36.37 -20.89
CA LYS A 91 31.78 -35.27 -20.73
C LYS A 91 31.00 -33.97 -20.84
N GLY A 92 30.56 -33.43 -19.71
CA GLY A 92 29.71 -32.25 -19.64
C GLY A 92 30.44 -31.01 -20.16
N HIS A 93 29.83 -30.34 -21.14
CA HIS A 93 30.19 -29.01 -21.62
C HIS A 93 29.88 -27.89 -20.60
N ALA A 94 29.93 -28.20 -19.30
CA ALA A 94 29.56 -27.27 -18.22
C ALA A 94 30.43 -26.00 -18.22
N GLY A 95 31.70 -26.11 -18.63
CA GLY A 95 32.58 -24.95 -18.76
C GLY A 95 32.13 -23.96 -19.84
N LEU A 96 31.55 -24.44 -20.95
CA LEU A 96 31.09 -23.56 -22.03
C LEU A 96 29.85 -22.75 -21.62
N TRP A 97 28.92 -23.39 -20.90
CA TRP A 97 27.69 -22.74 -20.42
C TRP A 97 27.97 -21.62 -19.41
N ILE A 98 28.96 -21.80 -18.52
CA ILE A 98 29.34 -20.77 -17.54
C ILE A 98 29.89 -19.52 -18.25
N VAL A 99 30.72 -19.70 -19.29
CA VAL A 99 31.26 -18.57 -20.07
C VAL A 99 30.16 -17.82 -20.81
N ILE A 100 29.18 -18.53 -21.37
CA ILE A 100 28.03 -17.91 -22.05
C ILE A 100 27.19 -17.08 -21.05
N ILE A 101 26.93 -17.61 -19.85
CA ILE A 101 26.16 -16.89 -18.82
C ILE A 101 26.89 -15.62 -18.38
N ILE A 102 28.21 -15.70 -18.12
CA ILE A 102 29.01 -14.53 -17.75
C ILE A 102 29.01 -13.48 -18.87
N LEU A 103 29.13 -13.90 -20.13
CA LEU A 103 29.08 -13.00 -21.29
C LEU A 103 27.73 -12.26 -21.39
N VAL A 104 26.61 -12.98 -21.17
CA VAL A 104 25.27 -12.38 -21.19
C VAL A 104 25.08 -11.41 -20.03
N ILE A 105 25.61 -11.70 -18.85
CA ILE A 105 25.54 -10.80 -17.69
C ILE A 105 26.39 -9.54 -17.92
N VAL A 106 27.59 -9.66 -18.49
CA VAL A 106 28.46 -8.51 -18.75
C VAL A 106 27.90 -7.63 -19.86
N LEU A 107 27.43 -8.24 -20.97
CA LEU A 107 26.86 -7.48 -22.09
C LEU A 107 25.47 -6.92 -21.77
N GLY A 108 24.59 -7.72 -21.17
CA GLY A 108 23.23 -7.32 -20.79
C GLY A 108 23.21 -6.38 -19.58
N GLY A 109 23.99 -6.68 -18.55
CA GLY A 109 24.14 -5.85 -17.36
C GLY A 109 24.81 -4.51 -17.67
N GLY A 110 25.81 -4.49 -18.55
CA GLY A 110 26.44 -3.25 -19.01
C GLY A 110 25.49 -2.34 -19.77
N ALA A 111 24.68 -2.90 -20.68
CA ALA A 111 23.66 -2.14 -21.41
C ALA A 111 22.56 -1.62 -20.47
N TYR A 112 22.12 -2.42 -19.51
CA TYR A 112 21.13 -2.02 -18.50
C TYR A 112 21.63 -0.88 -17.61
N TYR A 113 22.87 -0.98 -17.12
CA TYR A 113 23.47 0.06 -16.29
C TYR A 113 23.68 1.37 -17.08
N PHE A 114 24.07 1.27 -18.34
CA PHE A 114 24.24 2.43 -19.22
C PHE A 114 22.92 3.18 -19.43
N LEU A 115 21.79 2.48 -19.64
CA LEU A 115 20.46 3.08 -19.80
C LEU A 115 19.93 3.77 -18.53
N MET A 116 20.42 3.39 -17.33
CA MET A 116 20.03 4.06 -16.09
C MET A 116 20.76 5.37 -15.83
N THR A 117 21.98 5.54 -16.38
CA THR A 117 22.71 6.81 -16.25
C THR A 117 22.12 7.91 -17.14
N ASP A 118 22.10 9.15 -16.67
CA ASP A 118 21.56 10.30 -17.43
C ASP A 118 22.27 10.48 -18.78
N SER A 119 23.56 10.13 -18.84
CA SER A 119 24.36 10.09 -20.07
C SER A 119 23.78 9.12 -21.11
N GLY A 120 23.33 7.92 -20.71
CA GLY A 120 22.75 6.93 -21.62
C GLY A 120 21.35 7.33 -22.12
N LYS A 121 20.54 7.99 -21.29
CA LYS A 121 19.21 8.48 -21.69
C LYS A 121 19.29 9.60 -22.72
N SER A 122 20.30 10.47 -22.64
CA SER A 122 20.49 11.58 -23.59
C SER A 122 20.89 11.12 -25.00
N LEU A 123 21.64 10.02 -25.13
CA LEU A 123 22.17 9.54 -26.42
C LEU A 123 21.10 8.92 -27.34
N ILE A 124 19.96 8.49 -26.79
CA ILE A 124 18.89 7.79 -27.54
C ILE A 124 17.74 8.75 -27.90
N GLY A 125 17.89 10.07 -27.66
CA GLY A 125 16.86 11.05 -28.01
C GLY A 125 15.57 10.93 -27.19
N LEU A 126 15.62 10.23 -26.06
CA LEU A 126 14.57 10.16 -25.04
C LEU A 126 14.69 11.30 -24.03
N ALA A 127 15.35 12.40 -24.40
CA ALA A 127 15.27 13.63 -23.62
C ALA A 127 13.79 14.00 -23.46
N PRO A 128 13.29 14.20 -22.23
CA PRO A 128 11.90 14.55 -22.01
C PRO A 128 11.65 15.84 -22.78
N LYS A 129 10.78 15.76 -23.79
CA LYS A 129 10.23 16.96 -24.43
C LYS A 129 9.55 17.72 -23.31
N GLU A 130 10.02 18.93 -23.03
CA GLU A 130 9.36 19.88 -22.13
C GLU A 130 7.86 19.83 -22.45
N GLN A 131 7.09 19.33 -21.48
CA GLN A 131 5.65 19.35 -21.57
C GLN A 131 5.23 20.81 -21.52
N THR A 132 4.79 21.30 -22.68
CA THR A 132 4.03 22.53 -22.84
C THR A 132 3.00 22.63 -21.72
N GLU A 133 3.12 23.69 -20.93
CA GLU A 133 2.24 24.06 -19.83
C GLU A 133 0.77 23.93 -20.25
N PHE A 134 0.06 23.01 -19.60
CA PHE A 134 -1.38 23.12 -19.51
C PHE A 134 -1.65 24.03 -18.33
N THR A 135 -2.01 25.29 -18.61
CA THR A 135 -2.51 26.23 -17.61
C THR A 135 -3.70 25.59 -16.90
N ASP A 136 -3.42 25.18 -15.66
CA ASP A 136 -4.36 24.74 -14.65
C ASP A 136 -5.35 25.88 -14.37
N LEU A 137 -6.58 25.73 -14.85
CA LEU A 137 -7.69 26.55 -14.38
C LEU A 137 -8.06 26.02 -13.00
N GLY A 138 -7.54 26.71 -11.98
CA GLY A 138 -7.69 26.34 -10.58
C GLY A 138 -9.11 25.98 -10.19
N PHE A 139 -9.30 24.71 -9.84
CA PHE A 139 -10.41 24.24 -9.02
C PHE A 139 -9.87 23.91 -7.64
N ASN A 140 -9.72 24.97 -6.84
CA ASN A 140 -9.57 24.85 -5.40
C ASN A 140 -10.88 24.31 -4.80
N ASN A 141 -10.73 23.27 -3.98
CA ASN A 141 -11.43 23.09 -2.73
C ASN A 141 -12.98 22.94 -2.78
N PRO A 142 -13.55 21.73 -2.63
CA PRO A 142 -15.00 21.52 -2.64
C PRO A 142 -15.75 21.96 -1.36
N ASN A 143 -15.15 22.76 -0.47
CA ASN A 143 -15.77 23.13 0.81
C ASN A 143 -16.12 24.62 0.97
N ASP A 144 -15.86 25.48 -0.01
CA ASP A 144 -16.35 26.88 0.04
C ASP A 144 -17.67 27.02 -0.72
N PHE A 145 -18.75 26.66 -0.04
CA PHE A 145 -20.10 27.07 -0.39
C PHE A 145 -20.45 28.34 0.39
N GLU A 146 -19.77 29.45 0.09
CA GLU A 146 -20.26 30.78 0.44
C GLU A 146 -20.76 31.50 -0.82
N THR A 147 -22.06 31.75 -0.77
CA THR A 147 -22.76 32.74 -1.59
C THR A 147 -22.21 34.13 -1.28
N ASP A 148 -21.50 34.76 -2.20
CA ASP A 148 -21.88 36.14 -2.56
C ASP A 148 -21.26 36.64 -3.86
N ILE A 149 -22.19 37.10 -4.69
CA ILE A 149 -22.09 38.00 -5.82
C ILE A 149 -21.24 39.24 -5.49
N LEU A 150 -20.23 39.54 -6.31
CA LEU A 150 -19.93 40.88 -6.86
C LEU A 150 -18.66 40.81 -7.72
N SER A 151 -18.85 41.10 -9.01
CA SER A 151 -17.83 41.19 -10.05
C SER A 151 -16.70 42.19 -9.70
N PRO A 152 -15.43 41.84 -9.98
CA PRO A 152 -14.42 42.84 -10.26
C PRO A 152 -14.03 42.85 -11.75
N SER A 153 -13.96 44.07 -12.29
CA SER A 153 -13.57 44.41 -13.64
C SER A 153 -12.16 43.92 -13.98
N VAL A 154 -12.05 43.13 -15.05
CA VAL A 154 -10.79 42.69 -15.65
C VAL A 154 -10.04 43.90 -16.19
N THR A 155 -8.92 44.25 -15.55
CA THR A 155 -7.93 45.18 -16.09
C THR A 155 -6.85 44.38 -16.80
N LEU A 156 -6.80 44.44 -18.14
CA LEU A 156 -5.70 43.90 -18.93
C LEU A 156 -4.44 44.74 -18.68
N ASN A 157 -3.54 44.25 -17.83
CA ASN A 157 -2.17 44.73 -17.78
C ASN A 157 -1.29 43.92 -18.73
N THR A 158 -1.02 44.49 -19.89
CA THR A 158 0.09 44.11 -20.78
C THR A 158 1.38 44.63 -20.15
N GLY A 159 2.05 43.81 -19.34
CA GLY A 159 3.30 44.15 -18.68
C GLY A 159 4.28 42.98 -18.70
N GLU A 160 5.30 43.11 -19.53
CA GLU A 160 6.69 42.66 -19.33
C GLU A 160 6.90 41.26 -18.70
N ALA A 161 7.17 40.28 -19.57
CA ALA A 161 7.54 38.91 -19.24
C ALA A 161 8.86 38.88 -18.44
N THR A 162 8.73 39.01 -17.12
CA THR A 162 9.77 38.62 -16.17
C THR A 162 9.74 37.09 -16.09
N PRO A 163 10.89 36.38 -16.19
CA PRO A 163 10.92 34.94 -16.02
C PRO A 163 10.53 34.62 -14.56
N GLU A 164 9.24 34.33 -14.37
CA GLU A 164 8.67 33.81 -13.13
C GLU A 164 9.44 32.53 -12.79
N THR A 165 10.43 32.67 -11.91
CA THR A 165 11.12 31.55 -11.29
C THR A 165 10.05 30.84 -10.47
N SER A 166 9.49 29.77 -11.04
CA SER A 166 8.52 28.91 -10.38
C SER A 166 9.12 28.45 -9.06
N THR A 167 8.78 29.14 -7.97
CA THR A 167 9.13 28.72 -6.63
C THR A 167 8.42 27.40 -6.40
N GLN A 168 9.17 26.32 -6.55
CA GLN A 168 8.73 24.97 -6.25
C GLN A 168 8.36 24.94 -4.77
N THR A 169 7.07 25.13 -4.48
CA THR A 169 6.52 25.03 -3.13
C THR A 169 6.88 23.65 -2.62
N VAL A 170 7.78 23.61 -1.64
CA VAL A 170 8.20 22.37 -1.00
C VAL A 170 6.94 21.74 -0.43
N ALA A 171 6.54 20.60 -0.99
CA ALA A 171 5.38 19.86 -0.50
C ALA A 171 5.54 19.62 1.01
N THR A 172 4.46 19.79 1.78
CA THR A 172 4.46 19.48 3.21
C THR A 172 4.22 17.98 3.42
N PRO A 173 4.64 17.39 4.56
CA PRO A 173 4.33 15.99 4.90
C PRO A 173 2.84 15.66 4.73
N VAL A 174 1.96 16.54 5.23
CA VAL A 174 0.50 16.41 5.11
C VAL A 174 0.06 16.31 3.65
N SER A 175 0.56 17.19 2.77
CA SER A 175 0.19 17.16 1.34
C SER A 175 0.62 15.86 0.64
N ARG A 176 1.78 15.31 1.02
CA ARG A 176 2.26 14.02 0.49
C ARG A 176 1.42 12.86 1.00
N ASP A 177 1.07 12.85 2.28
CA ASP A 177 0.21 11.82 2.87
C ASP A 177 -1.21 11.84 2.28
N THR A 178 -1.77 13.04 2.02
CA THR A 178 -3.02 13.17 1.27
C THR A 178 -2.91 12.53 -0.11
N LYS A 179 -1.82 12.80 -0.84
CA LYS A 179 -1.57 12.17 -2.14
C LYS A 179 -1.42 10.65 -2.03
N ARG A 180 -0.68 10.12 -1.06
CA ARG A 180 -0.53 8.67 -0.84
C ARG A 180 -1.87 7.99 -0.63
N LYS A 181 -2.75 8.59 0.18
CA LYS A 181 -4.11 8.05 0.40
C LYS A 181 -4.95 8.07 -0.86
N ALA A 182 -4.88 9.14 -1.65
CA ALA A 182 -5.58 9.22 -2.94
C ALA A 182 -5.07 8.16 -3.92
N ASP A 183 -3.75 7.96 -4.01
CA ASP A 183 -3.12 6.94 -4.85
C ASP A 183 -3.55 5.52 -4.41
N LEU A 184 -3.61 5.26 -3.10
CA LEU A 184 -4.11 3.99 -2.56
C LEU A 184 -5.58 3.72 -2.91
N ALA A 185 -6.45 4.74 -2.91
CA ALA A 185 -7.85 4.60 -3.32
C ALA A 185 -7.98 4.26 -4.82
N GLN A 186 -7.12 4.82 -5.66
CA GLN A 186 -7.05 4.46 -7.08
C GLN A 186 -6.60 2.99 -7.27
N LEU A 187 -5.55 2.58 -6.55
CA LEU A 187 -5.06 1.20 -6.57
C LEU A 187 -6.10 0.20 -6.06
N GLN A 188 -6.82 0.54 -4.99
CA GLN A 188 -7.93 -0.25 -4.47
C GLN A 188 -8.97 -0.50 -5.56
N THR A 189 -9.40 0.55 -6.26
CA THR A 189 -10.38 0.45 -7.35
C THR A 189 -9.90 -0.50 -8.45
N ALA A 190 -8.63 -0.38 -8.88
CA ALA A 190 -8.07 -1.26 -9.92
C ALA A 190 -7.99 -2.73 -9.47
N ILE A 191 -7.65 -2.98 -8.20
CA ILE A 191 -7.56 -4.33 -7.64
C ILE A 191 -8.94 -4.96 -7.46
N ASP A 192 -9.94 -4.16 -7.07
CA ASP A 192 -11.32 -4.61 -6.98
C ASP A 192 -11.86 -4.99 -8.37
N LEU A 193 -11.56 -4.21 -9.41
CA LEU A 193 -11.90 -4.57 -10.80
C LEU A 193 -11.22 -5.87 -11.24
N TYR A 194 -9.93 -6.04 -10.94
CA TYR A 194 -9.22 -7.31 -11.19
C TYR A 194 -9.96 -8.48 -10.54
N ARG A 195 -10.35 -8.33 -9.28
CA ARG A 195 -11.04 -9.38 -8.54
C ARG A 195 -12.43 -9.66 -9.11
N THR A 196 -13.18 -8.64 -9.50
CA THR A 196 -14.49 -8.81 -10.15
C THR A 196 -14.37 -9.64 -11.42
N GLU A 197 -13.31 -9.46 -12.20
CA GLU A 197 -13.11 -10.20 -13.44
C GLU A 197 -12.50 -11.60 -13.23
N ASN A 198 -11.58 -11.76 -12.28
CA ASN A 198 -10.81 -12.99 -12.10
C ASN A 198 -11.32 -13.87 -10.94
N GLY A 199 -12.32 -13.40 -10.18
CA GLY A 199 -12.93 -14.11 -9.05
C GLY A 199 -12.09 -14.13 -7.76
N SER A 200 -10.85 -13.65 -7.79
CA SER A 200 -9.93 -13.60 -6.64
C SER A 200 -8.95 -12.43 -6.78
N TYR A 201 -8.37 -11.98 -5.67
CA TYR A 201 -7.28 -11.02 -5.67
C TYR A 201 -5.96 -11.66 -6.17
N PRO A 202 -5.03 -10.89 -6.78
CA PRO A 202 -3.71 -11.39 -7.15
C PRO A 202 -2.94 -11.94 -5.95
N ILE A 203 -2.46 -13.18 -6.00
CA ILE A 203 -1.75 -13.75 -4.85
C ILE A 203 -0.34 -13.13 -4.73
N SER A 204 -0.01 -12.72 -3.51
CA SER A 204 1.32 -12.27 -3.10
C SER A 204 1.56 -12.68 -1.64
N ALA A 205 2.38 -13.72 -1.45
CA ALA A 205 2.68 -14.31 -0.14
C ALA A 205 3.48 -13.38 0.79
N THR A 206 4.22 -12.43 0.22
CA THR A 206 4.91 -11.37 0.95
C THR A 206 4.36 -10.01 0.52
N ILE A 207 4.69 -8.96 1.27
CA ILE A 207 4.36 -7.60 0.84
C ILE A 207 5.18 -7.29 -0.42
N ALA A 208 4.49 -7.15 -1.56
CA ALA A 208 5.08 -6.78 -2.84
C ALA A 208 5.01 -5.26 -3.03
N GLN A 209 6.05 -4.69 -3.65
CA GLN A 209 6.03 -3.30 -4.09
C GLN A 209 5.18 -3.17 -5.36
N VAL A 210 4.07 -2.43 -5.28
CA VAL A 210 3.11 -2.33 -6.38
C VAL A 210 3.73 -1.71 -7.63
N GLY A 211 4.67 -0.79 -7.47
CA GLY A 211 5.40 -0.13 -8.57
C GLY A 211 6.52 -0.96 -9.20
N ASP A 212 6.87 -2.13 -8.65
CA ASP A 212 7.87 -3.01 -9.24
C ASP A 212 7.26 -3.78 -10.43
N ALA A 213 7.78 -3.50 -11.63
CA ALA A 213 7.31 -4.11 -12.88
C ALA A 213 7.43 -5.64 -12.91
N THR A 214 8.26 -6.23 -12.04
CA THR A 214 8.44 -7.68 -11.92
C THR A 214 7.49 -8.32 -10.90
N SER A 215 6.77 -7.51 -10.12
CA SER A 215 5.84 -8.02 -9.10
C SER A 215 4.57 -8.62 -9.73
N SER A 216 4.00 -9.64 -9.06
CA SER A 216 2.76 -10.27 -9.52
C SER A 216 1.61 -9.26 -9.62
N ILE A 217 1.51 -8.34 -8.66
CA ILE A 217 0.49 -7.29 -8.64
C ILE A 217 0.63 -6.32 -9.82
N TYR A 218 1.85 -5.91 -10.20
CA TYR A 218 2.04 -5.03 -11.35
C TYR A 218 1.57 -5.70 -12.65
N THR A 219 2.00 -6.95 -12.88
CA THR A 219 1.61 -7.73 -14.08
C THR A 219 0.12 -8.04 -14.14
N ALA A 220 -0.54 -8.11 -12.99
CA ALA A 220 -1.98 -8.33 -12.88
C ALA A 220 -2.79 -7.08 -13.23
N LEU A 221 -2.32 -5.89 -12.83
CA LEU A 221 -3.06 -4.64 -12.97
C LEU A 221 -2.78 -3.90 -14.29
N VAL A 222 -1.52 -3.86 -14.73
CA VAL A 222 -1.09 -3.03 -15.85
C VAL A 222 -1.03 -3.85 -17.15
N PRO A 223 -1.53 -3.34 -18.29
CA PRO A 223 -2.18 -2.03 -18.48
C PRO A 223 -3.71 -2.07 -18.37
N LYS A 224 -4.29 -3.20 -17.98
CA LYS A 224 -5.72 -3.48 -18.17
C LYS A 224 -6.64 -2.76 -17.18
N PHE A 225 -6.32 -2.80 -15.89
CA PHE A 225 -7.15 -2.26 -14.81
C PHE A 225 -6.68 -0.87 -14.37
N VAL A 226 -5.43 -0.53 -14.69
CA VAL A 226 -4.85 0.79 -14.50
C VAL A 226 -3.79 1.02 -15.58
N ALA A 227 -3.74 2.24 -16.13
CA ALA A 227 -2.80 2.57 -17.21
C ALA A 227 -1.34 2.57 -16.71
N THR A 228 -1.11 3.15 -15.53
CA THR A 228 0.20 3.25 -14.87
C THR A 228 0.02 3.23 -13.37
N ILE A 229 0.93 2.56 -12.64
CA ILE A 229 0.96 2.60 -11.18
C ILE A 229 1.41 4.00 -10.71
N PRO A 230 0.70 4.65 -9.76
CA PRO A 230 1.14 5.90 -9.19
C PRO A 230 2.49 5.75 -8.47
N THR A 231 3.35 6.76 -8.60
CA THR A 231 4.64 6.81 -7.90
C THR A 231 4.48 7.61 -6.60
N ASP A 232 5.11 7.15 -5.51
CA ASP A 232 5.14 7.90 -4.25
C ASP A 232 5.78 9.28 -4.47
N PRO A 233 5.29 10.36 -3.83
CA PRO A 233 5.89 11.70 -3.95
C PRO A 233 7.34 11.79 -3.46
N LEU A 234 7.78 10.85 -2.61
CA LEU A 234 9.18 10.73 -2.18
C LEU A 234 9.90 9.65 -2.97
N ALA A 235 11.22 9.82 -3.07
CA ALA A 235 12.06 8.91 -3.82
C ALA A 235 12.14 7.52 -3.14
N LEU A 236 12.25 6.47 -3.96
CA LEU A 236 12.26 5.07 -3.50
C LEU A 236 13.45 4.74 -2.57
N ASP A 237 14.56 5.44 -2.72
CA ASP A 237 15.75 5.32 -1.87
C ASP A 237 15.50 5.72 -0.41
N GLN A 238 14.44 6.49 -0.16
CA GLN A 238 13.96 6.84 1.19
C GLN A 238 13.05 5.76 1.80
N GLY A 239 12.80 4.67 1.06
CA GLY A 239 11.98 3.54 1.50
C GLY A 239 10.49 3.82 1.51
N TYR A 240 10.02 4.77 0.69
CA TYR A 240 8.59 5.04 0.46
C TYR A 240 8.11 4.31 -0.79
N TRP A 241 7.08 3.51 -0.64
CA TRP A 241 6.46 2.75 -1.73
C TRP A 241 5.07 2.25 -1.30
N TYR A 242 4.24 1.93 -2.28
CA TYR A 242 2.94 1.30 -2.07
C TYR A 242 3.08 -0.21 -1.99
N GLY A 243 2.64 -0.79 -0.88
CA GLY A 243 2.71 -2.22 -0.63
C GLY A 243 1.39 -2.93 -0.88
N TYR A 244 1.49 -4.20 -1.26
CA TYR A 244 0.34 -5.07 -1.50
C TYR A 244 0.60 -6.48 -0.96
N ARG A 245 -0.41 -7.11 -0.35
CA ARG A 245 -0.35 -8.52 0.04
C ARG A 245 -1.70 -9.21 -0.11
N SER A 246 -1.66 -10.47 -0.55
CA SER A 246 -2.80 -11.39 -0.53
C SER A 246 -2.30 -12.82 -0.43
N ASP A 247 -2.52 -13.49 0.71
CA ASP A 247 -2.00 -14.84 0.94
C ASP A 247 -2.78 -15.90 0.16
N THR A 248 -4.11 -15.74 0.03
CA THR A 248 -5.02 -16.75 -0.53
C THR A 248 -5.85 -16.26 -1.72
N GLY A 249 -5.79 -14.97 -2.05
CA GLY A 249 -6.68 -14.35 -3.04
C GLY A 249 -8.08 -14.02 -2.53
N ALA A 250 -8.46 -14.43 -1.31
CA ALA A 250 -9.77 -14.13 -0.73
C ALA A 250 -9.82 -12.74 -0.07
N THR A 251 -8.74 -12.38 0.63
CA THR A 251 -8.53 -11.09 1.26
C THR A 251 -7.22 -10.50 0.78
N ALA A 252 -7.13 -9.18 0.76
CA ALA A 252 -5.91 -8.48 0.45
C ALA A 252 -5.85 -7.16 1.24
N TYR A 253 -4.69 -6.53 1.29
CA TYR A 253 -4.56 -5.18 1.80
C TYR A 253 -3.48 -4.42 1.05
N LEU A 254 -3.65 -3.10 0.98
CA LEU A 254 -2.64 -2.17 0.53
C LEU A 254 -2.01 -1.46 1.72
N THR A 255 -0.75 -1.03 1.56
CA THR A 255 -0.06 -0.23 2.56
C THR A 255 0.65 0.98 1.94
N ALA A 256 0.77 2.05 2.72
CA ALA A 256 1.70 3.15 2.45
C ALA A 256 2.34 3.61 3.76
N ARG A 257 3.59 4.05 3.68
CA ARG A 257 4.25 4.73 4.80
C ARG A 257 3.84 6.20 4.79
N LEU A 258 3.28 6.68 5.90
CA LEU A 258 2.96 8.09 6.11
C LEU A 258 4.08 8.80 6.89
N GLU A 259 4.09 10.12 6.79
CA GLU A 259 5.03 10.99 7.49
C GLU A 259 4.39 11.63 8.74
N GLU A 260 3.09 11.87 8.69
CA GLU A 260 2.32 12.41 9.80
C GLU A 260 2.13 11.37 10.90
N THR A 261 2.56 11.72 12.11
CA THR A 261 2.57 10.81 13.26
C THR A 261 1.30 10.89 14.09
N THR A 262 0.48 11.92 13.85
CA THR A 262 -0.75 12.22 14.59
C THR A 262 -2.00 11.63 13.94
N ASP A 263 -1.87 10.97 12.78
CA ASP A 263 -3.00 10.34 12.10
C ASP A 263 -3.50 9.13 12.90
N PRO A 264 -4.77 9.08 13.32
CA PRO A 264 -5.30 7.94 14.09
C PRO A 264 -5.39 6.64 13.28
N SER A 265 -5.22 6.70 11.95
CA SER A 265 -5.39 5.58 11.03
C SER A 265 -4.09 4.83 10.75
N VAL A 266 -2.94 5.28 11.27
CA VAL A 266 -1.64 4.63 11.07
C VAL A 266 -1.28 3.71 12.23
N THR A 267 -0.51 2.66 11.93
CA THR A 267 0.09 1.77 12.92
C THR A 267 1.61 1.94 12.90
N LEU A 268 2.26 1.95 14.07
CA LEU A 268 3.72 2.01 14.15
C LEU A 268 4.31 0.60 13.99
N GLU A 269 4.94 0.34 12.84
CA GLU A 269 5.57 -0.94 12.50
C GLU A 269 7.04 -0.69 12.15
N ASP A 270 7.97 -1.40 12.80
CA ASP A 270 9.42 -1.24 12.58
C ASP A 270 9.90 0.23 12.60
N GLY A 271 9.30 1.05 13.49
CA GLY A 271 9.60 2.48 13.60
C GLY A 271 9.05 3.35 12.47
N LYS A 272 8.10 2.85 11.67
CA LYS A 272 7.44 3.56 10.56
C LYS A 272 5.94 3.63 10.77
N TYR A 273 5.33 4.74 10.38
CA TYR A 273 3.88 4.92 10.43
C TYR A 273 3.26 4.33 9.17
N ILE A 274 2.63 3.17 9.28
CA ILE A 274 2.03 2.43 8.17
C ILE A 274 0.53 2.62 8.17
N TYR A 275 -0.01 3.09 7.03
CA TYR A 275 -1.43 3.15 6.76
C TYR A 275 -1.86 1.90 6.00
N HIS A 276 -2.88 1.20 6.49
CA HIS A 276 -3.42 -0.01 5.89
C HIS A 276 -4.79 0.24 5.27
N VAL A 277 -4.98 -0.23 4.04
CA VAL A 277 -6.28 -0.20 3.35
C VAL A 277 -6.72 -1.64 3.09
N PRO A 278 -7.65 -2.20 3.88
CA PRO A 278 -8.13 -3.55 3.68
C PRO A 278 -8.98 -3.65 2.41
N LEU A 279 -8.71 -4.66 1.58
CA LEU A 279 -9.47 -4.98 0.38
C LEU A 279 -10.48 -6.08 0.75
N SER A 280 -11.69 -5.65 1.08
CA SER A 280 -12.72 -6.55 1.60
C SER A 280 -13.38 -7.30 0.45
N GLY A 281 -13.20 -8.61 0.42
CA GLY A 281 -13.80 -9.44 -0.61
C GLY A 281 -15.33 -9.58 -0.52
N ALA A 282 -15.91 -9.24 0.61
CA ALA A 282 -17.34 -9.41 0.83
C ALA A 282 -18.09 -8.22 0.24
N SER A 283 -18.92 -8.51 -0.77
CA SER A 283 -20.14 -7.77 -1.08
C SER A 283 -20.71 -7.14 0.19
N SER A 284 -21.00 -5.85 0.13
CA SER A 284 -21.61 -5.01 1.16
C SER A 284 -22.98 -5.51 1.65
N ALA A 285 -23.06 -6.73 2.17
CA ALA A 285 -24.11 -7.17 3.07
C ALA A 285 -23.58 -6.90 4.48
N SER A 286 -23.85 -5.68 4.96
CA SER A 286 -23.64 -5.24 6.34
C SER A 286 -22.19 -5.34 6.85
N GLN A 287 -21.33 -4.42 6.41
CA GLN A 287 -20.28 -4.01 7.35
C GLN A 287 -20.95 -3.22 8.48
N PRO A 288 -20.71 -3.55 9.76
CA PRO A 288 -21.04 -2.64 10.84
C PRO A 288 -20.27 -1.35 10.57
N THR A 289 -20.95 -0.21 10.56
CA THR A 289 -20.32 1.09 10.70
C THR A 289 -19.36 0.99 11.88
N THR A 290 -18.06 0.94 11.63
CA THR A 290 -17.08 1.26 12.64
C THR A 290 -17.24 2.74 12.89
N THR A 291 -18.17 3.08 13.76
CA THR A 291 -18.13 4.33 14.50
C THR A 291 -16.79 4.30 15.20
N THR A 292 -15.80 4.98 14.64
CA THR A 292 -14.59 5.32 15.36
C THR A 292 -15.05 6.19 16.52
N THR A 293 -15.39 5.55 17.63
CA THR A 293 -15.54 6.23 18.90
C THR A 293 -14.16 6.76 19.21
N THR A 294 -13.94 8.03 18.85
CA THR A 294 -12.90 8.88 19.41
C THR A 294 -13.12 8.86 20.91
N THR A 295 -12.52 7.87 21.57
CA THR A 295 -12.40 7.84 23.00
C THR A 295 -11.42 8.96 23.32
N LEU A 296 -11.97 10.11 23.71
CA LEU A 296 -11.16 11.19 24.27
C LEU A 296 -10.24 10.58 25.34
N PRO A 297 -8.97 11.02 25.45
CA PRO A 297 -8.09 10.54 26.48
C PRO A 297 -8.75 10.74 27.85
N ASN A 298 -8.94 9.63 28.55
CA ASN A 298 -9.42 9.59 29.92
C ASN A 298 -8.45 10.41 30.78
N THR A 299 -8.85 11.60 31.18
CA THR A 299 -8.13 12.42 32.16
C THR A 299 -8.12 11.66 33.47
N THR A 300 -6.97 11.09 33.82
CA THR A 300 -6.75 10.47 35.12
C THR A 300 -6.78 11.55 36.19
N SER A 301 -7.89 11.66 36.92
CA SER A 301 -7.97 12.53 38.10
C SER A 301 -7.07 11.96 39.20
N THR A 302 -5.91 12.59 39.42
CA THR A 302 -5.05 12.31 40.57
C THR A 302 -5.68 12.90 41.83
N THR A 303 -6.28 12.06 42.67
CA THR A 303 -6.73 12.45 44.01
C THR A 303 -5.49 12.67 44.89
N THR A 304 -5.13 13.93 45.11
CA THR A 304 -4.12 14.31 46.11
C THR A 304 -4.79 14.36 47.49
N THR A 305 -4.50 13.39 48.36
CA THR A 305 -4.89 13.43 49.77
C THR A 305 -3.94 14.38 50.51
N VAL A 306 -4.43 15.58 50.84
CA VAL A 306 -3.74 16.51 51.75
C VAL A 306 -3.95 16.02 53.18
N THR A 307 -2.88 15.57 53.82
CA THR A 307 -2.83 15.32 55.27
C THR A 307 -2.23 16.56 55.94
N THR A 308 -3.05 17.28 56.70
CA THR A 308 -2.64 18.43 57.52
C THR A 308 -2.11 17.93 58.87
N PRO A 309 -1.03 18.53 59.43
CA PRO A 309 -0.45 18.16 60.73
C PRO A 309 -1.34 18.48 61.94
#